data_AF-A0AAD6X799-F1
#
_entry.id   AF-A0AAD6X799-F1
#
_cell.length_a   1.000
_cell.length_b   1.000
_cell.length_c   1.000
_cell.angle_alpha   90.00
_cell.angle_beta   90.00
_cell.angle_gamma   90.00
#
_symmetry.space_group_name_H-M   'P 1'
#
loop_
_entity.id
_entity.type
_entity.pdbx_description
1 polymer ?
#
loop_
_entity_poly.entity_id
_entity_poly.type
_entity_poly.pdbx_seq_one_letter_code
_entity_poly.pdbx_strand_id
1 'polypeptide(L)' 'TSFPPLPFTDRDVRAVISKYCARMSPANFVEAGCAVCGWLTPLNELTRIKDYNGDLSLLVNE' A
#
# COMPACT_ATOMS: atom_id res chain seq x y z
N THR A 1 9.17 13.68 30.71
CA THR A 1 7.90 13.44 30.00
C THR A 1 6.79 13.49 31.02
N SER A 2 5.75 14.31 30.81
CA SER A 2 4.58 14.34 31.69
C SER A 2 3.52 13.41 31.11
N PHE A 3 3.00 12.52 31.95
CA PHE A 3 1.88 11.64 31.62
C PHE A 3 0.66 12.06 32.43
N PRO A 4 -0.53 12.16 31.80
CA PRO A 4 -0.77 11.91 30.39
C PRO A 4 -0.22 13.02 29.48
N PRO A 5 0.03 12.72 28.19
CA PRO A 5 0.30 13.76 27.22
C PRO A 5 -0.88 14.74 27.16
N LEU A 6 -0.59 15.96 26.72
CA LEU A 6 -1.63 16.95 26.48
C LEU A 6 -2.63 16.43 25.43
N PRO A 7 -3.92 16.81 25.53
CA PRO A 7 -4.92 16.48 24.52
C PRO A 7 -4.50 16.97 23.14
N PHE A 8 -4.91 16.24 22.10
CA PHE A 8 -4.73 16.69 20.72
C PHE A 8 -5.45 18.02 20.47
N THR A 9 -4.84 18.89 19.69
CA THR A 9 -5.52 20.06 19.17
C THR A 9 -6.49 19.66 18.05
N ASP A 10 -7.49 20.49 17.76
CA ASP A 10 -8.38 20.27 16.61
C ASP A 10 -7.61 20.10 15.29
N ARG A 11 -6.48 20.79 15.15
CA ARG A 11 -5.61 20.66 13.98
C ARG A 11 -5.00 19.27 13.90
N ASP A 12 -4.56 18.72 15.02
CA ASP A 12 -3.97 17.38 15.08
C ASP A 12 -5.04 16.32 14.76
N VAL A 13 -6.25 16.47 15.32
CA VAL A 13 -7.39 15.59 15.02
C VAL A 13 -7.71 15.60 13.52
N ARG A 14 -7.86 16.78 12.91
CA ARG A 14 -8.12 16.88 11.46
C ARG A 14 -6.98 16.31 10.61
N ALA A 15 -5.73 16.51 11.02
CA ALA A 15 -4.58 15.96 10.33
C ALA A 15 -4.56 14.43 10.37
N VAL A 16 -4.87 13.83 11.53
CA VAL A 16 -4.99 12.37 11.67
C VAL A 16 -6.08 11.83 10.75
N ILE A 17 -7.28 12.42 10.79
CA ILE A 17 -8.41 12.01 9.93
C ILE A 17 -8.03 12.12 8.45
N SER A 18 -7.52 13.27 8.03
CA SER A 18 -7.15 13.51 6.63
C SER A 18 -6.08 12.52 6.13
N LYS A 19 -5.05 12.28 6.93
CA LYS A 19 -4.00 11.30 6.60
C LYS A 19 -4.55 9.88 6.52
N TYR A 20 -5.45 9.51 7.44
CA TYR A 20 -6.08 8.20 7.42
C TYR A 20 -6.93 8.02 6.15
N CYS A 21 -7.80 8.98 5.83
CA CYS A 21 -8.59 8.95 4.59
C CYS A 21 -7.70 8.87 3.33
N ALA A 22 -6.58 9.59 3.29
CA ALA A 22 -5.65 9.53 2.16
C ALA A 22 -5.03 8.13 2.01
N ARG A 23 -4.64 7.49 3.12
CA ARG A 23 -4.12 6.11 3.11
C ARG A 23 -5.18 5.08 2.69
N MET A 24 -6.43 5.32 3.05
CA MET A 24 -7.57 4.48 2.66
C MET A 24 -8.10 4.76 1.25
N SER A 25 -7.41 5.59 0.45
CA SER A 25 -7.72 5.69 -0.98
C SER A 25 -7.38 4.36 -1.68
N PRO A 26 -8.26 3.78 -2.53
CA PRO A 26 -8.01 2.51 -3.20
C PRO A 26 -6.65 2.43 -3.92
N ALA A 27 -6.18 3.54 -4.46
CA ALA A 27 -4.87 3.63 -5.11
C ALA A 27 -3.68 3.30 -4.19
N ASN A 28 -3.87 3.35 -2.87
CA ASN A 28 -2.83 3.19 -1.85
C ASN A 28 -2.94 1.90 -1.04
N PHE A 29 -4.05 1.14 -1.15
CA PHE A 29 -4.24 -0.07 -0.34
C PHE A 29 -4.80 -1.27 -1.11
N VAL A 30 -5.24 -1.11 -2.37
CA VAL A 30 -5.65 -2.28 -3.17
C VAL A 30 -4.42 -3.11 -3.49
N GLU A 31 -4.51 -4.40 -3.24
CA GLU A 31 -3.43 -5.36 -3.41
C GLU A 31 -3.78 -6.38 -4.48
N ALA A 32 -2.75 -6.99 -5.07
CA ALA A 32 -2.86 -8.18 -5.90
C ALA A 32 -1.72 -9.15 -5.57
N GLY A 33 -1.88 -10.41 -5.98
CA GLY A 33 -0.81 -11.39 -5.89
C GLY A 33 0.32 -11.08 -6.86
N CYS A 34 1.56 -11.08 -6.38
CA CYS A 34 2.74 -11.04 -7.24
C CYS A 34 2.85 -12.33 -8.05
N ALA A 35 3.05 -12.23 -9.37
CA ALA A 35 3.18 -13.41 -10.25
C ALA A 35 4.42 -14.27 -9.95
N VAL A 36 5.44 -13.69 -9.30
CA VAL A 36 6.71 -14.38 -8.99
C VAL A 36 6.64 -15.13 -7.67
N CYS A 37 6.27 -14.44 -6.58
CA CYS A 37 6.30 -15.01 -5.23
C CYS A 37 4.92 -15.33 -4.64
N GLY A 38 3.82 -14.94 -5.31
CA GLY A 38 2.45 -15.15 -4.85
C GLY A 38 2.01 -14.28 -3.67
N TRP A 39 2.86 -13.39 -3.15
CA TRP A 39 2.50 -12.54 -2.02
C TRP A 39 1.55 -11.42 -2.44
N LEU A 40 0.60 -11.10 -1.56
CA LEU A 40 -0.20 -9.88 -1.68
C LEU A 40 0.72 -8.67 -1.54
N THR A 41 0.69 -7.80 -2.54
CA THR A 41 1.50 -6.60 -2.61
C THR A 41 0.62 -5.44 -3.11
N PRO A 42 0.79 -4.21 -2.58
CA PRO A 42 0.09 -3.03 -3.06
C PRO A 42 0.24 -2.86 -4.58
N LEU A 43 -0.86 -2.56 -5.28
CA LEU A 43 -0.84 -2.39 -6.74
C LEU A 43 0.11 -1.29 -7.22
N ASN A 44 0.35 -0.26 -6.40
CA ASN A 44 1.28 0.83 -6.69
C ASN A 44 2.76 0.43 -6.52
N GLU A 45 3.04 -0.75 -5.96
CA GLU A 45 4.37 -1.35 -5.84
C GLU A 45 4.58 -2.51 -6.83
N LEU A 46 3.55 -2.88 -7.61
CA LEU A 46 3.60 -3.92 -8.62
C LEU A 46 3.75 -3.35 -10.04
N THR A 47 4.50 -4.07 -10.87
CA THR A 47 4.54 -3.82 -12.32
C THR A 47 3.52 -4.73 -13.00
N ARG A 48 2.74 -4.20 -13.96
CA ARG A 48 1.81 -5.04 -14.72
C ARG A 48 2.63 -6.02 -15.57
N ILE A 49 2.21 -7.28 -15.63
CA ILE A 49 2.91 -8.33 -16.39
C ILE A 49 3.13 -7.93 -17.85
N LYS A 50 2.14 -7.30 -18.49
CA LYS A 50 2.24 -6.81 -19.88
C LYS A 50 3.26 -5.68 -20.10
N ASP A 51 3.66 -4.99 -19.03
CA ASP A 51 4.60 -3.88 -19.06
C ASP A 51 6.03 -4.36 -18.68
N TYR A 52 6.20 -5.63 -18.30
CA TYR A 52 7.48 -6.24 -17.99
C TYR A 52 8.15 -6.78 -19.26
N ASN A 53 9.45 -6.50 -19.43
CA ASN A 53 10.21 -6.83 -20.65
C ASN A 53 11.18 -8.02 -20.48
N GLY A 54 11.07 -8.78 -19.39
CA GLY A 54 11.88 -9.99 -19.17
C GLY A 54 11.16 -11.26 -19.60
N ASP A 55 11.86 -12.39 -19.48
CA ASP A 55 11.32 -13.69 -19.85
C ASP A 55 10.35 -14.23 -18.79
N LEU A 56 9.07 -14.21 -19.11
CA LEU A 56 7.99 -14.71 -18.26
C LEU A 56 7.76 -16.23 -18.36
N SER A 57 8.42 -16.92 -19.31
CA SER A 57 8.29 -18.38 -19.46
C SER A 57 8.75 -19.13 -18.21
N LEU A 58 9.64 -18.52 -17.43
CA LEU A 58 10.12 -19.05 -16.15
C LEU A 58 9.05 -19.11 -15.05
N LEU A 59 7.89 -18.44 -15.23
CA LEU A 59 6.80 -18.40 -14.24
C LEU A 59 5.68 -19.40 -14.54
N VAL A 60 5.78 -20.15 -15.65
CA VAL A 60 4.79 -21.15 -16.04
C VAL A 60 5.24 -22.50 -15.46
N ASN A 61 4.38 -23.15 -14.67
CA ASN A 61 4.61 -24.56 -14.31
C ASN A 61 4.20 -25.43 -15.51
N GLU A 62 5.01 -26.43 -15.86
CA GLU A 62 4.68 -27.45 -16.87
C GLU A 62 3.38 -28.20 -16.55
#